data_AF-A0A2Z6RKF7-F1
#
_entry.id   AF-A0A2Z6RKF7-F1
#
_cell.length_a   1.000
_cell.length_b   1.000
_cell.length_c   1.000
_cell.angle_alpha   90.00
_cell.angle_beta   90.00
_cell.angle_gamma   90.00
#
_symmetry.space_group_name_H-M   'P 1'
#
loop_
_entity.id
_entity.type
_entity.pdbx_description
1 polymer ?
#
loop_
_entity_poly.entity_id
_entity_poly.type
_entity_poly.pdbx_seq_one_letter_code
_entity_poly.pdbx_strand_id
1 'polypeptide(L)'
;MGQDKLTVLQHFDLSKLLPHSRAVQIRSLWNNFYLLHNAVKDPKTDVMFSNDACAWLHQFLDSGFYQTSDITPYMHVLVYHPRNDDIHHHFGLAAFSCSAVKKKTISKFLISLEKQQKMVVVKKENQQF
;
A
#
# COMPACT_ATOMS: atom_id res chain seq x y z
N MET A 1 -1.26 -2.29 -0.31
CA MET A 1 0.13 -2.78 -0.09
C MET A 1 0.08 -4.26 0.32
N GLY A 2 1.10 -5.07 0.05
CA GLY A 2 1.14 -6.48 0.48
C GLY A 2 1.42 -6.62 1.98
N GLN A 3 1.12 -7.78 2.58
CA GLN A 3 1.19 -7.97 4.03
C GLN A 3 2.61 -7.78 4.58
N ASP A 4 3.63 -8.35 3.93
CA ASP A 4 5.03 -8.23 4.38
C ASP A 4 5.49 -6.77 4.46
N LYS A 5 5.11 -5.98 3.44
CA LYS A 5 5.43 -4.54 3.39
C LYS A 5 4.72 -3.76 4.50
N LEU A 6 3.50 -4.16 4.88
CA LEU A 6 2.77 -3.56 6.01
C LEU A 6 3.41 -3.93 7.34
N THR A 7 3.85 -5.18 7.49
CA THR A 7 4.58 -5.64 8.68
C THR A 7 5.85 -4.83 8.88
N VAL A 8 6.63 -4.60 7.81
CA VAL A 8 7.83 -3.76 7.86
C VAL A 8 7.47 -2.32 8.26
N LEU A 9 6.49 -1.72 7.59
CA LEU A 9 6.08 -0.34 7.85
C LEU A 9 5.71 -0.11 9.33
N GLN A 10 5.00 -1.06 9.94
CA GLN A 10 4.52 -0.93 11.31
C GLN A 10 5.56 -1.33 12.36
N HIS A 11 6.27 -2.45 12.15
CA HIS A 11 6.97 -3.13 13.24
C HIS A 11 8.49 -3.17 13.09
N PHE A 12 9.05 -2.82 11.92
CA PHE A 12 10.48 -2.94 11.70
C PHE A 12 11.28 -1.99 12.59
N ASP A 13 12.14 -2.50 13.47
CA ASP A 13 12.92 -1.66 14.37
C ASP A 13 14.03 -0.87 13.63
N LEU A 14 13.77 0.42 13.42
CA LEU A 14 14.67 1.36 12.74
C LEU A 14 15.95 1.65 13.53
N SER A 15 15.96 1.44 14.85
CA SER A 15 17.14 1.68 15.68
C SER A 15 18.30 0.72 15.35
N LYS A 16 18.00 -0.40 14.71
CA LYS A 16 19.00 -1.37 14.21
C LYS A 16 19.82 -0.86 13.02
N LEU A 17 19.32 0.15 12.30
CA LEU A 17 19.95 0.64 11.07
C LEU A 17 20.36 2.12 11.13
N LEU A 18 19.74 2.91 12.01
CA LEU A 18 19.84 4.36 12.00
C LEU A 18 20.18 4.90 13.39
N PRO A 19 20.89 6.05 13.48
CA PRO A 19 21.03 6.77 14.74
C PRO A 19 19.67 7.05 15.37
N HIS A 20 19.60 7.03 16.71
CA HIS A 20 18.34 7.11 17.45
C HIS A 20 17.47 8.30 17.03
N SER A 21 18.04 9.50 16.91
CA SER A 21 17.31 10.71 16.47
C SER A 21 16.67 10.55 15.09
N ARG A 22 17.41 9.96 14.13
CA ARG A 22 16.92 9.69 12.78
C ARG A 22 15.87 8.59 12.77
N ALA A 23 16.05 7.54 13.56
CA ALA A 23 15.09 6.44 13.69
C ALA A 23 13.73 6.94 14.20
N VAL A 24 13.72 7.84 15.19
CA VAL A 24 12.49 8.44 15.73
C VAL A 24 11.75 9.29 14.69
N GLN A 25 12.47 10.12 13.94
CA GLN A 25 11.86 10.95 12.90
C GLN A 25 11.28 10.11 11.75
N ILE A 26 12.04 9.13 11.25
CA ILE A 26 11.55 8.22 10.20
C ILE A 26 10.37 7.38 10.70
N ARG A 27 10.38 6.94 11.97
CA ARG A 27 9.23 6.25 12.58
C ARG A 27 7.98 7.12 12.54
N SER A 28 8.09 8.40 12.93
CA SER A 28 6.96 9.33 12.91
C SER A 28 6.38 9.48 11.49
N LEU A 29 7.26 9.67 10.50
CA LEU A 29 6.88 9.75 9.09
C LEU A 29 6.19 8.46 8.58
N TRP A 30 6.70 7.29 8.95
CA TRP A 30 6.13 5.98 8.60
C TRP A 30 4.77 5.75 9.25
N ASN A 31 4.61 6.14 10.51
CA ASN A 31 3.35 6.05 11.23
C ASN A 31 2.26 6.92 10.57
N ASN A 32 2.59 8.17 10.25
CA ASN A 32 1.66 9.08 9.58
C ASN A 32 1.30 8.59 8.18
N PHE A 33 2.27 8.07 7.42
CA PHE A 33 1.99 7.42 6.14
C PHE A 33 1.07 6.19 6.30
N TYR A 34 1.25 5.40 7.35
CA TYR A 34 0.40 4.24 7.62
C TYR A 34 -1.05 4.65 7.90
N LEU A 35 -1.28 5.75 8.62
CA LEU A 35 -2.61 6.32 8.82
C LEU A 35 -3.24 6.72 7.49
N LEU A 36 -2.52 7.44 6.63
CA LEU A 36 -2.99 7.79 5.28
C LEU A 36 -3.32 6.55 4.45
N HIS A 37 -2.45 5.53 4.45
CA HIS A 37 -2.68 4.30 3.71
C HIS A 37 -3.94 3.55 4.19
N ASN A 38 -4.26 3.60 5.48
CA ASN A 38 -5.49 3.03 6.01
C ASN A 38 -6.70 3.89 5.63
N ALA A 39 -6.58 5.21 5.69
CA ALA A 39 -7.62 6.14 5.28
C ALA A 39 -8.01 5.92 3.81
N VAL A 40 -7.08 5.80 2.86
CA VAL A 40 -7.38 5.55 1.43
C VAL A 40 -8.28 4.31 1.20
N LYS A 41 -8.29 3.34 2.11
CA LYS A 41 -9.10 2.13 2.01
C LYS A 41 -10.51 2.29 2.59
N ASP A 42 -10.74 3.33 3.38
CA ASP A 42 -12.04 3.61 3.94
C ASP A 42 -12.92 4.28 2.87
N PRO A 43 -14.13 3.76 2.58
CA PRO A 43 -15.05 4.40 1.65
C PRO A 43 -15.54 5.78 2.10
N LYS A 44 -15.42 6.12 3.38
CA LYS A 44 -15.94 7.36 3.99
C LYS A 44 -14.88 8.47 4.09
N THR A 45 -13.74 8.29 3.46
CA THR A 45 -12.62 9.23 3.55
C THR A 45 -12.98 10.59 2.97
N ASP A 46 -13.05 11.56 3.87
CA ASP A 46 -13.54 12.93 3.66
C ASP A 46 -12.40 13.92 3.32
N VAL A 47 -12.76 15.20 3.10
CA VAL A 47 -11.88 16.36 2.89
C VAL A 47 -10.68 16.39 3.85
N MET A 48 -10.84 15.88 5.09
CA MET A 48 -9.75 15.77 6.07
C MET A 48 -8.54 14.98 5.57
N PHE A 49 -8.73 14.00 4.69
CA PHE A 49 -7.63 13.22 4.11
C PHE A 49 -6.64 14.09 3.33
N SER A 50 -7.13 15.08 2.59
CA SER A 50 -6.26 15.99 1.82
C SER A 50 -5.40 16.84 2.74
N ASN A 51 -5.94 17.25 3.89
CA ASN A 51 -5.19 18.01 4.89
C ASN A 51 -4.12 17.13 5.55
N ASP A 52 -4.45 15.90 5.93
CA ASP A 52 -3.51 14.96 6.52
C ASP A 52 -2.40 14.57 5.52
N ALA A 53 -2.74 14.39 4.24
CA ALA A 53 -1.79 14.09 3.18
C ALA A 53 -0.83 15.27 2.94
N CYS A 54 -1.33 16.51 2.96
CA CYS A 54 -0.50 17.70 2.87
C CYS A 54 0.43 17.83 4.10
N ALA A 55 -0.10 17.66 5.31
CA ALA A 55 0.69 17.72 6.54
C ALA A 55 1.82 16.67 6.55
N TRP A 56 1.53 15.47 6.07
CA TRP A 56 2.53 14.42 5.89
C TRP A 56 3.60 14.79 4.86
N LEU A 57 3.23 15.42 3.73
CA LEU A 57 4.21 15.88 2.74
C LEU A 57 5.11 16.99 3.30
N HIS A 58 4.55 17.91 4.09
CA HIS A 58 5.36 18.90 4.80
C HIS A 58 6.34 18.23 5.76
N GLN A 59 5.89 17.28 6.58
CA GLN A 59 6.78 16.50 7.45
C GLN A 59 7.89 15.77 6.67
N PHE A 60 7.58 15.23 5.48
CA PHE A 60 8.56 14.58 4.61
C PHE A 60 9.67 15.56 4.20
N LEU A 61 9.32 16.76 3.75
CA LEU A 61 10.26 17.78 3.30
C LEU A 61 11.03 18.43 4.45
N ASP A 62 10.36 18.71 5.56
CA ASP A 62 10.93 19.36 6.74
C ASP A 62 11.85 18.43 7.55
N SER A 63 11.82 17.12 7.25
CA SER A 63 12.69 16.14 7.91
C SER A 63 14.18 16.35 7.64
N GLY A 64 14.53 17.10 6.59
CA GLY A 64 15.92 17.29 6.16
C GLY A 64 16.58 16.02 5.58
N PHE A 65 15.84 14.91 5.45
CA PHE A 65 16.33 13.67 4.84
C PHE A 65 16.05 13.57 3.36
N TYR A 66 15.06 14.31 2.88
CA TYR A 66 14.55 14.23 1.52
C TYR A 66 14.44 15.63 0.92
N GLN A 67 14.60 15.71 -0.39
CA GLN A 67 14.44 16.93 -1.17
C GLN A 67 13.13 16.90 -1.95
N THR A 68 12.73 18.06 -2.49
CA THR A 68 11.56 18.16 -3.37
C THR A 68 11.69 17.28 -4.62
N SER A 69 12.91 17.04 -5.10
CA SER A 69 13.19 16.10 -6.19
C SER A 69 12.92 14.64 -5.85
N ASP A 70 12.84 14.29 -4.56
CA ASP A 70 12.56 12.92 -4.10
C ASP A 70 11.05 12.62 -4.03
N ILE A 71 10.20 13.61 -4.33
CA ILE A 71 8.75 13.42 -4.40
C ILE A 71 8.44 12.51 -5.59
N THR A 72 8.01 11.29 -5.29
CA THR A 72 7.61 10.33 -6.33
C THR A 72 6.26 10.72 -6.95
N PRO A 73 5.97 10.28 -8.19
CA PRO A 73 4.65 10.48 -8.79
C PRO A 73 3.49 9.96 -7.92
N TYR A 74 3.70 8.87 -7.17
CA TYR A 74 2.69 8.34 -6.25
C TYR A 74 2.41 9.26 -5.06
N MET A 75 3.43 9.97 -4.55
CA MET A 75 3.23 10.97 -3.50
C MET A 75 2.49 12.18 -4.04
N HIS A 76 2.82 12.62 -5.25
CA HIS A 76 2.10 13.71 -5.91
C HIS A 76 0.62 13.36 -6.09
N VAL A 77 0.31 12.16 -6.60
CA VAL A 77 -1.07 11.68 -6.72
C VAL A 77 -1.76 11.59 -5.36
N LEU A 78 -1.09 11.06 -4.33
CA LEU A 78 -1.67 10.91 -3.00
C LEU A 78 -2.11 12.25 -2.38
N VAL A 79 -1.38 13.33 -2.66
CA VAL A 79 -1.59 14.63 -2.00
C VAL A 79 -2.48 15.56 -2.81
N TYR A 80 -2.28 15.64 -4.13
CA TYR A 80 -2.88 16.70 -4.94
C TYR A 80 -4.14 16.27 -5.70
N HIS A 81 -4.28 14.99 -6.07
CA HIS A 81 -5.46 14.54 -6.83
C HIS A 81 -6.73 14.38 -5.97
N PRO A 82 -6.68 13.81 -4.75
CA PRO A 82 -7.86 13.69 -3.87
C PRO A 82 -8.53 15.03 -3.54
N ARG A 83 -7.78 16.13 -3.62
CA ARG A 83 -8.27 17.49 -3.34
C ARG A 83 -9.10 18.09 -4.47
N ASN A 84 -8.95 17.60 -5.71
CA ASN A 84 -9.41 18.31 -6.91
C ASN A 84 -10.54 17.61 -7.67
N ASP A 85 -10.97 16.40 -7.30
CA ASP A 85 -11.94 15.63 -8.11
C ASP A 85 -13.24 15.31 -7.35
N ASP A 86 -14.36 15.89 -7.81
CA ASP A 86 -15.74 15.56 -7.38
C ASP A 86 -16.06 14.06 -7.55
N ILE A 87 -15.38 13.41 -8.49
CA ILE A 87 -15.48 11.98 -8.77
C ILE A 87 -15.05 11.14 -7.56
N HIS A 88 -14.03 11.57 -6.82
CA HIS A 88 -13.57 10.86 -5.62
C HIS A 88 -14.56 10.99 -4.46
N HIS A 89 -15.29 12.11 -4.36
CA HIS A 89 -16.35 12.26 -3.37
C HIS A 89 -17.52 11.30 -3.64
N HIS A 90 -17.83 11.04 -4.92
CA HIS A 90 -18.91 10.15 -5.30
C HIS A 90 -18.56 8.66 -5.19
N PHE A 91 -17.35 8.25 -5.61
CA PHE A 91 -16.97 6.84 -5.69
C PHE A 91 -16.01 6.37 -4.58
N GLY A 92 -15.39 7.29 -3.84
CA GLY A 92 -14.33 7.00 -2.88
C GLY A 92 -12.99 6.60 -3.53
N LEU A 93 -11.87 6.83 -2.84
CA LEU A 93 -10.53 6.52 -3.36
C LEU A 93 -10.31 5.01 -3.58
N ALA A 94 -10.99 4.17 -2.81
CA ALA A 94 -10.89 2.71 -2.92
C ALA A 94 -11.41 2.17 -4.27
N ALA A 95 -12.37 2.84 -4.92
CA ALA A 95 -12.94 2.42 -6.21
C ALA A 95 -11.91 2.43 -7.35
N PHE A 96 -10.90 3.29 -7.24
CA PHE A 96 -9.82 3.42 -8.23
C PHE A 96 -8.67 2.43 -7.97
N SER A 97 -8.80 1.56 -6.97
CA SER A 97 -7.77 0.58 -6.64
C SER A 97 -7.74 -0.59 -7.62
N CYS A 98 -6.58 -0.85 -8.24
CA CYS A 98 -6.33 -2.08 -9.00
C CYS A 98 -6.26 -3.36 -8.13
N SER A 99 -6.65 -3.30 -6.86
CA SER A 99 -6.59 -4.46 -5.94
C SER A 99 -7.50 -5.60 -6.40
N ALA A 100 -8.69 -5.30 -6.95
CA ALA A 100 -9.61 -6.31 -7.47
C ALA A 100 -9.01 -7.07 -8.66
N VAL A 101 -8.33 -6.35 -9.57
CA VAL A 101 -7.62 -6.94 -10.72
C VAL A 101 -6.54 -7.91 -10.25
N LYS A 102 -5.72 -7.50 -9.27
CA LYS A 102 -4.66 -8.35 -8.70
C LYS A 102 -5.23 -9.61 -8.02
N LYS A 103 -6.29 -9.49 -7.23
CA LYS A 103 -6.97 -10.63 -6.59
C LYS A 103 -7.51 -11.63 -7.63
N LYS A 104 -8.10 -11.14 -8.71
CA LYS A 104 -8.63 -11.98 -9.81
C LYS A 104 -7.51 -12.76 -10.50
N THR A 105 -6.35 -12.14 -10.72
CA THR A 105 -5.17 -12.82 -11.29
C THR A 105 -4.64 -13.91 -10.38
N ILE A 106 -4.49 -13.65 -9.07
CA ILE A 106 -4.04 -14.66 -8.09
C ILE A 106 -5.04 -15.83 -8.03
N SER A 107 -6.34 -15.55 -7.96
CA SER A 107 -7.37 -16.58 -7.92
C SER A 107 -7.33 -17.48 -9.15
N LYS A 108 -7.21 -16.90 -10.36
CA LYS A 108 -7.06 -17.67 -11.60
C LYS A 108 -5.81 -18.55 -11.60
N PHE A 109 -4.70 -18.03 -11.09
CA PHE A 109 -3.44 -18.78 -10.98
C PHE A 109 -3.56 -19.96 -10.01
N LEU A 110 -4.14 -19.75 -8.83
CA LEU A 110 -4.37 -20.81 -7.84
C LEU A 110 -5.29 -21.92 -8.38
N ILE A 111 -6.40 -21.55 -9.02
CA ILE A 111 -7.30 -22.52 -9.67
C ILE A 111 -6.55 -23.32 -10.76
N SER A 112 -5.67 -22.67 -11.52
CA SER A 112 -4.85 -23.36 -12.51
C SER A 112 -3.90 -24.36 -11.85
N LEU A 113 -3.23 -24.00 -10.76
CA LEU A 113 -2.34 -24.91 -10.03
C LEU A 113 -3.08 -26.11 -9.44
N GLU A 114 -4.26 -25.91 -8.84
CA GLU A 114 -5.09 -27.02 -8.33
C GLU A 114 -5.49 -27.99 -9.43
N LYS A 115 -5.85 -27.48 -10.63
CA LYS A 115 -6.15 -28.34 -11.78
C LYS A 115 -4.93 -29.16 -12.22
N GLN A 116 -3.75 -28.56 -12.24
CA GLN A 116 -2.51 -29.28 -12.57
C GLN A 116 -2.20 -30.36 -11.52
N GLN A 117 -2.34 -30.06 -10.22
CA GLN A 117 -2.15 -31.05 -9.15
C GLN A 117 -3.12 -32.23 -9.28
N LYS A 118 -4.41 -31.96 -9.52
CA LYS A 118 -5.42 -33.02 -9.73
C LYS A 118 -5.13 -33.87 -10.95
N MET A 119 -4.71 -33.28 -12.08
CA MET A 119 -4.32 -34.04 -13.27
C MET A 119 -3.07 -34.91 -13.04
N VAL A 120 -2.11 -34.44 -12.25
CA VAL A 120 -0.91 -35.22 -11.89
C VAL A 120 -1.26 -36.39 -10.97
N VAL A 121 -2.19 -36.21 -10.02
CA VAL A 121 -2.67 -37.29 -9.14
C VAL A 121 -3.40 -38.37 -9.96
N VAL A 122 -4.35 -37.97 -10.81
CA VAL A 122 -5.10 -38.91 -11.67
C VAL A 122 -4.18 -39.68 -12.63
N LYS A 123 -3.13 -39.05 -13.17
CA LYS A 123 -2.14 -39.75 -14.00
C LYS A 123 -1.32 -40.77 -13.24
N LYS A 124 -1.03 -40.54 -11.95
CA LYS A 124 -0.30 -41.50 -11.10
C LYS A 124 -1.15 -42.70 -10.72
N GLU A 125 -2.44 -42.49 -10.43
CA GLU A 125 -3.39 -43.57 -10.13
C GLU A 125 -3.63 -44.47 -11.35
N ASN A 126 -3.69 -43.90 -12.55
CA ASN A 126 -3.85 -44.65 -13.80
C ASN A 126 -2.57 -45.35 -14.30
N GLN A 127 -1.43 -45.18 -13.63
CA GLN A 127 -0.17 -45.87 -13.94
C GLN A 127 0.16 -47.01 -12.95
N GLN A 128 -0.72 -47.26 -11.97
CA GLN A 128 -0.56 -48.33 -10.96
C GLN A 128 -1.34 -49.62 -11.30
N PHE A 129 -1.79 -49.78 -12.54
CA PHE A 129 -2.35 -51.03 -13.07
C PHE A 129 -1.49 -51.59 -14.20
#